data_AF-A0A1D8IKW0-F1
#
_entry.id   AF-A0A1D8IKW0-F1
#
_cell.length_a   1.000
_cell.length_b   1.000
_cell.length_c   1.000
_cell.angle_alpha   90.00
_cell.angle_beta   90.00
_cell.angle_gamma   90.00
#
_symmetry.space_group_name_H-M   'P 1'
#
loop_
_entity.id
_entity.type
_entity.pdbx_description
1 polymer ?
#
loop_
_entity_poly.entity_id
_entity_poly.type
_entity_poly.pdbx_seq_one_letter_code
_entity_poly.pdbx_strand_id
1 'polypeptide(L)'
;MHPFDLRLGRIVATPSHWLLLKVMANRRMQRLADAVTRALDPLRVPHPPMSGWVKAYPEKREVFRRWGSPQFQPHLTLLTPADPARIAAFMRGPSGCFTGEGVRAVGIGIAGVDAHGQTHRVLVRIPFEP
;
A
#
# COMPACT_ATOMS: atom_id res chain seq x y z
N MET A 1 1.95 -2.13 -21.24
CA MET A 1 2.91 -1.52 -20.25
C MET A 1 4.00 -2.55 -20.02
N HIS A 2 5.27 -2.14 -19.90
CA HIS A 2 6.40 -3.07 -19.76
C HIS A 2 6.83 -3.28 -18.31
N PRO A 3 7.45 -4.44 -17.97
CA PRO A 3 8.09 -4.64 -16.68
C PRO A 3 9.05 -3.51 -16.31
N PHE A 4 9.14 -3.24 -15.02
CA PHE A 4 10.00 -2.18 -14.50
C PHE A 4 10.49 -2.45 -13.10
N ASP A 5 11.64 -1.87 -12.78
CA ASP A 5 12.27 -2.07 -11.49
C ASP A 5 11.64 -1.18 -10.42
N LEU A 6 11.49 -1.78 -9.25
CA LEU A 6 11.11 -1.17 -8.00
C LEU A 6 12.29 -1.27 -7.05
N ARG A 7 12.43 -0.29 -6.17
CA ARG A 7 13.42 -0.34 -5.10
C ARG A 7 12.71 -0.45 -3.77
N LEU A 8 12.96 -1.55 -3.07
CA LEU A 8 12.53 -1.72 -1.70
C LEU A 8 13.43 -0.85 -0.80
N GLY A 9 12.82 -0.15 0.14
CA GLY A 9 13.49 0.72 1.08
C GLY A 9 13.69 0.06 2.44
N ARG A 10 13.71 0.89 3.48
CA ARG A 10 13.76 0.44 4.87
C ARG A 10 12.38 0.04 5.39
N ILE A 11 12.38 -0.76 6.46
CA ILE A 11 11.21 -0.93 7.32
C ILE A 11 11.04 0.34 8.16
N VAL A 12 9.80 0.79 8.34
CA VAL A 12 9.46 1.94 9.19
C VAL A 12 8.34 1.59 10.16
N ALA A 13 8.49 2.06 11.40
CA ALA A 13 7.39 2.18 12.34
C ALA A 13 6.71 3.53 12.15
N THR A 14 5.39 3.53 12.00
CA THR A 14 4.60 4.78 11.94
C THR A 14 4.21 5.25 13.35
N PRO A 15 3.83 6.53 13.53
CA PRO A 15 3.32 7.03 14.82
C PRO A 15 2.11 6.25 15.33
N SER A 16 1.29 5.69 14.43
CA SER A 16 0.12 4.86 14.77
C SER A 16 0.45 3.37 14.83
N HIS A 17 1.72 3.03 15.07
CA HIS A 17 2.21 1.69 15.37
C HIS A 17 2.04 0.65 14.26
N TRP A 18 1.93 1.07 13.00
CA TRP A 18 2.11 0.18 11.85
C TRP A 18 3.58 -0.11 11.58
N LEU A 19 3.90 -1.30 11.07
CA LEU A 19 5.18 -1.58 10.40
C LEU A 19 4.98 -1.68 8.90
N LEU A 20 5.71 -0.86 8.16
CA LEU A 20 5.64 -0.78 6.70
C LEU A 20 7.02 -0.98 6.10
N LEU A 21 7.13 -1.77 5.03
CA LEU A 21 8.27 -1.73 4.13
C LEU A 21 8.05 -0.62 3.11
N LYS A 22 8.93 0.39 3.10
CA LYS A 22 8.86 1.46 2.10
C LYS A 22 9.17 0.90 0.71
N VAL A 23 8.41 1.35 -0.28
CA VAL A 23 8.77 1.17 -1.69
C VAL A 23 9.09 2.55 -2.24
N MET A 24 10.25 2.71 -2.87
CA MET A 24 10.63 4.01 -3.43
C MET A 24 9.75 4.32 -4.64
N ALA A 25 9.02 5.42 -4.58
CA ALA A 25 8.21 5.88 -5.70
C ALA A 25 9.11 6.18 -6.91
N ASN A 26 8.65 5.78 -8.10
CA ASN A 26 9.29 6.14 -9.36
C ASN A 26 8.23 6.55 -10.38
N ARG A 27 8.67 7.19 -11.47
CA ARG A 27 7.76 7.73 -12.49
C ARG A 27 6.87 6.66 -13.13
N ARG A 28 7.37 5.44 -13.34
CA ARG A 28 6.59 4.35 -13.95
C ARG A 28 5.48 3.87 -13.02
N MET A 29 5.78 3.73 -11.74
CA MET A 29 4.82 3.36 -10.71
C MET A 29 3.73 4.42 -10.53
N GLN A 30 4.10 5.71 -10.49
CA GLN A 30 3.12 6.79 -10.41
C GLN A 30 2.20 6.79 -11.64
N ARG A 31 2.76 6.69 -12.85
CA ARG A 31 1.97 6.60 -14.08
C ARG A 31 1.01 5.41 -14.07
N LEU A 32 1.45 4.27 -13.54
CA LEU A 32 0.60 3.09 -13.39
C LEU A 32 -0.55 3.35 -12.43
N ALA A 33 -0.26 3.87 -11.24
CA ALA A 33 -1.27 4.21 -10.24
C ALA A 33 -2.29 5.22 -10.80
N ASP A 34 -1.82 6.24 -11.50
CA ASP A 34 -2.68 7.26 -12.14
C ASP A 34 -3.55 6.66 -13.24
N ALA A 35 -2.99 5.79 -14.08
CA ALA A 35 -3.72 5.15 -15.17
C ALA A 35 -4.82 4.23 -14.63
N VAL A 36 -4.51 3.40 -13.63
CA VAL A 36 -5.48 2.53 -12.96
C VAL A 36 -6.57 3.38 -12.29
N THR A 37 -6.20 4.43 -11.57
CA THR A 37 -7.17 5.32 -10.90
C THR A 37 -8.12 5.96 -11.89
N ARG A 38 -7.62 6.54 -12.99
CA ARG A 38 -8.46 7.15 -14.03
C ARG A 38 -9.37 6.13 -14.72
N ALA A 39 -8.87 4.93 -14.99
CA ALA A 39 -9.66 3.88 -15.63
C ALA A 39 -10.81 3.39 -14.72
N LEU A 40 -10.61 3.41 -13.41
CA LEU A 40 -11.60 2.96 -12.43
C LEU A 40 -12.51 4.08 -11.90
N ASP A 41 -12.20 5.35 -12.18
CA ASP A 41 -12.98 6.50 -11.69
C ASP A 41 -14.47 6.44 -12.05
N PRO A 42 -14.87 6.00 -13.27
CA PRO A 42 -16.30 5.84 -13.60
C PRO A 42 -17.03 4.77 -12.78
N LEU A 43 -16.31 3.83 -12.18
CA LEU A 43 -16.86 2.75 -11.35
C LEU A 43 -16.90 3.13 -9.87
N ARG A 44 -16.54 4.36 -9.53
CA ARG A 44 -16.46 4.82 -8.16
C ARG A 44 -17.83 4.89 -7.51
N VAL A 45 -17.95 4.28 -6.33
CA VAL A 45 -19.13 4.43 -5.47
C VAL A 45 -19.11 5.84 -4.86
N PRO A 46 -20.17 6.67 -5.01
CA PRO A 46 -20.20 8.04 -4.50
C PRO A 46 -20.11 8.13 -2.96
N HIS A 47 -20.64 7.13 -2.27
CA HIS A 47 -20.70 7.05 -0.82
C HIS A 47 -20.23 5.67 -0.34
N PRO A 48 -18.93 5.35 -0.48
CA PRO A 48 -18.44 4.06 -0.04
C PRO A 48 -18.59 3.96 1.49
N PRO A 49 -18.96 2.78 2.02
CA PRO A 49 -19.00 2.57 3.46
C PRO A 49 -17.63 2.86 4.05
N MET A 50 -17.60 3.69 5.10
CA MET A 50 -16.33 4.08 5.73
C MET A 50 -15.73 2.88 6.46
N SER A 51 -14.57 2.42 5.99
CA SER A 51 -13.84 1.31 6.61
C SER A 51 -13.47 1.64 8.06
N GLY A 52 -13.33 0.60 8.89
CA GLY A 52 -12.97 0.75 10.30
C GLY A 52 -11.67 1.53 10.52
N TRP A 53 -10.69 1.39 9.61
CA TRP A 53 -9.44 2.12 9.72
C TRP A 53 -9.61 3.62 9.44
N VAL A 54 -10.44 4.05 8.48
CA VAL A 54 -10.68 5.49 8.23
C VAL A 54 -11.37 6.15 9.42
N LYS A 55 -12.22 5.41 10.15
CA LYS A 55 -12.84 5.93 11.38
C LYS A 55 -11.81 6.27 12.46
N ALA A 56 -10.70 5.52 12.52
CA ALA A 56 -9.61 5.72 13.47
C ALA A 56 -8.68 6.91 13.13
N TYR A 57 -8.79 7.49 11.93
CA TYR A 57 -7.98 8.62 11.47
C TYR A 57 -8.88 9.78 11.01
N PRO A 58 -9.41 10.61 11.94
CA PRO A 58 -10.33 11.69 11.62
C PRO A 58 -9.80 12.66 10.55
N GLU A 59 -8.50 12.93 10.58
CA GLU A 59 -7.80 13.81 9.64
C GLU A 59 -7.81 13.28 8.20
N LYS A 60 -7.97 11.96 8.02
CA LYS A 60 -8.03 11.32 6.70
C LYS A 60 -9.45 11.22 6.16
N ARG A 61 -10.48 11.51 6.96
CA ARG A 61 -11.89 11.36 6.55
C ARG A 61 -12.25 12.25 5.37
N GLU A 62 -11.84 13.51 5.41
CA GLU A 62 -12.21 14.47 4.36
C GLU A 62 -11.51 14.15 3.04
N VAL A 63 -10.23 13.77 3.12
CA VAL A 63 -9.47 13.27 1.96
C VAL A 63 -10.09 11.99 1.41
N PHE A 64 -10.51 11.06 2.27
CA PHE A 64 -11.15 9.82 1.85
C PHE A 64 -12.52 10.05 1.20
N ARG A 65 -13.35 10.96 1.72
CA ARG A 65 -14.63 11.33 1.08
C ARG A 65 -14.39 11.91 -0.31
N ARG A 66 -13.47 12.88 -0.40
CA ARG A 66 -13.22 13.61 -1.65
C ARG A 66 -12.53 12.73 -2.69
N TRP A 67 -11.54 11.93 -2.30
CA TRP A 67 -10.66 11.23 -3.23
C TRP A 67 -10.72 9.71 -3.17
N GLY A 68 -11.40 9.11 -2.19
CA GLY A 68 -11.50 7.65 -2.02
C GLY A 68 -10.21 7.01 -1.49
N SER A 69 -9.11 7.76 -1.47
CA SER A 69 -7.80 7.35 -0.97
C SER A 69 -6.94 8.57 -0.67
N PRO A 70 -6.01 8.50 0.31
CA PRO A 70 -4.93 9.48 0.43
C PRO A 70 -3.99 9.46 -0.79
N GLN A 71 -3.09 10.45 -0.86
CA GLN A 71 -2.05 10.57 -1.87
C GLN A 71 -1.25 9.27 -2.01
N PHE A 72 -0.87 8.94 -3.26
CA PHE A 72 -0.10 7.74 -3.57
C PHE A 72 1.22 7.68 -2.79
N GLN A 73 1.30 6.73 -1.87
CA GLN A 73 2.46 6.48 -1.02
C GLN A 73 2.74 4.98 -1.05
N PRO A 74 3.56 4.49 -2.00
CA PRO A 74 3.75 3.06 -2.18
C PRO A 74 4.49 2.43 -1.00
N HIS A 75 3.91 1.37 -0.45
CA HIS A 75 4.46 0.60 0.66
C HIS A 75 3.87 -0.80 0.67
N LEU A 76 4.53 -1.71 1.39
CA LEU A 76 3.97 -3.00 1.77
C LEU A 76 3.75 -3.00 3.28
N THR A 77 2.52 -3.27 3.71
CA THR A 77 2.22 -3.41 5.14
C THR A 77 2.77 -4.74 5.64
N LEU A 78 3.63 -4.70 6.65
CA LEU A 78 4.19 -5.88 7.30
C LEU A 78 3.40 -6.23 8.57
N LEU A 79 2.97 -5.21 9.32
CA LEU A 79 2.20 -5.37 10.56
C LEU A 79 1.16 -4.26 10.67
N THR A 80 -0.07 -4.65 11.02
CA THR A 80 -1.13 -3.74 11.49
C THR A 80 -0.75 -3.12 12.84
N PRO A 81 -1.48 -2.12 13.36
CA PRO A 81 -1.19 -1.53 14.67
C PRO A 81 -1.07 -2.61 15.74
N ALA A 82 0.05 -2.61 16.45
CA ALA A 82 0.36 -3.56 17.51
C ALA A 82 1.04 -2.85 18.68
N ASP A 83 1.41 -3.61 19.70
CA ASP A 83 2.09 -3.12 20.91
C ASP A 83 3.34 -2.26 20.55
N PRO A 84 3.36 -0.97 20.93
CA PRO A 84 4.48 -0.07 20.67
C PRO A 84 5.81 -0.57 21.23
N ALA A 85 5.81 -1.22 22.39
CA ALA A 85 7.02 -1.71 23.03
C ALA A 85 7.65 -2.87 22.21
N ARG A 86 6.81 -3.75 21.68
CA ARG A 86 7.25 -4.87 20.81
C ARG A 86 7.77 -4.36 19.47
N ILE A 87 7.10 -3.37 18.88
CA ILE A 87 7.56 -2.71 17.66
C ILE A 87 8.91 -2.03 17.89
N ALA A 88 9.07 -1.30 18.99
CA ALA A 88 10.33 -0.65 19.32
C ALA A 88 11.46 -1.67 19.53
N ALA A 89 11.18 -2.80 20.19
CA ALA A 89 12.14 -3.89 20.34
C ALA A 89 12.55 -4.50 18.98
N PHE A 90 11.58 -4.76 18.10
CA PHE A 90 11.84 -5.24 16.73
C PHE A 90 12.73 -4.28 15.93
N MET A 91 12.42 -2.98 15.99
CA MET A 91 13.17 -1.93 15.28
C MET A 91 14.58 -1.68 15.84
N ARG A 92 14.87 -2.07 17.10
CA ARG A 92 16.23 -2.04 17.66
C ARG A 92 17.07 -3.26 17.28
N GLY A 93 16.43 -4.35 16.89
CA GLY A 93 17.10 -5.57 16.45
C GLY A 93 17.63 -5.48 15.00
N PRO A 94 18.22 -6.57 14.48
CA PRO A 94 18.75 -6.63 13.11
C PRO A 94 17.74 -6.25 12.03
N SER A 95 16.44 -6.51 12.27
CA SER A 95 15.36 -6.17 11.35
C SER A 95 15.18 -4.66 11.14
N GLY A 96 15.52 -3.82 12.13
CA GLY A 96 15.49 -2.37 11.98
C GLY A 96 16.54 -1.83 10.99
N CYS A 97 17.60 -2.61 10.77
CA CYS A 97 18.67 -2.31 9.81
C CYS A 97 18.38 -2.83 8.40
N PHE A 98 17.21 -3.42 8.16
CA PHE A 98 16.84 -3.94 6.84
C PHE A 98 16.91 -2.84 5.78
N THR A 99 17.69 -3.10 4.73
CA THR A 99 17.72 -2.33 3.50
C THR A 99 17.24 -3.23 2.37
N GLY A 100 16.19 -2.79 1.68
CA GLY A 100 15.62 -3.56 0.59
C GLY A 100 16.48 -3.57 -0.68
N GLU A 101 16.26 -4.58 -1.51
CA GLU A 101 16.88 -4.75 -2.81
C GLU A 101 15.98 -4.28 -3.98
N GLY A 102 16.52 -4.34 -5.19
CA GLY A 102 15.75 -4.13 -6.41
C GLY A 102 14.85 -5.33 -6.70
N VAL A 103 13.57 -5.09 -6.95
CA VAL A 103 12.61 -6.10 -7.39
C VAL A 103 11.96 -5.67 -8.68
N ARG A 104 11.59 -6.61 -9.55
CA ARG A 104 10.95 -6.30 -10.84
C ARG A 104 9.45 -6.47 -10.76
N ALA A 105 8.71 -5.39 -11.07
CA ALA A 105 7.28 -5.47 -11.30
C ALA A 105 7.02 -6.09 -12.69
N VAL A 106 6.29 -7.20 -12.73
CA VAL A 106 6.00 -7.96 -13.97
C VAL A 106 4.53 -7.92 -14.38
N GLY A 107 3.66 -7.30 -13.58
CA GLY A 107 2.25 -7.20 -13.87
C GLY A 107 1.45 -6.60 -12.71
N ILE A 108 0.13 -6.63 -12.85
CA ILE A 108 -0.84 -6.20 -11.84
C ILE A 108 -1.72 -7.38 -11.48
N GLY A 109 -2.11 -7.48 -10.21
CA GLY A 109 -3.14 -8.42 -9.76
C GLY A 109 -4.35 -7.66 -9.22
N ILE A 110 -5.55 -8.20 -9.45
CA ILE A 110 -6.75 -7.83 -8.72
C ILE A 110 -7.03 -8.98 -7.74
N ALA A 111 -7.24 -8.64 -6.48
CA ALA A 111 -7.42 -9.62 -5.42
C ALA A 111 -8.63 -9.29 -4.54
N GLY A 112 -9.31 -10.33 -4.09
CA GLY A 112 -10.26 -10.25 -2.99
C GLY A 112 -9.49 -10.09 -1.68
N VAL A 113 -9.97 -9.16 -0.86
CA VAL A 113 -9.43 -8.90 0.48
C VAL A 113 -10.46 -9.25 1.55
N ASP A 114 -9.99 -9.65 2.72
CA ASP A 114 -10.85 -9.86 3.88
C ASP A 114 -11.26 -8.54 4.56
N ALA A 115 -11.99 -8.61 5.68
CA ALA A 115 -12.41 -7.45 6.45
C ALA A 115 -11.25 -6.61 7.03
N HIS A 116 -10.05 -7.19 7.08
CA HIS A 116 -8.82 -6.53 7.54
C HIS A 116 -8.00 -5.95 6.38
N GLY A 117 -8.46 -6.12 5.14
CA GLY A 117 -7.76 -5.68 3.94
C GLY A 117 -6.62 -6.62 3.52
N GLN A 118 -6.55 -7.83 4.06
CA GLN A 118 -5.55 -8.83 3.68
C GLN A 118 -6.01 -9.60 2.44
N THR A 119 -5.11 -9.75 1.47
CA THR A 119 -5.35 -10.55 0.27
C THR A 119 -5.49 -12.02 0.65
N HIS A 120 -6.67 -12.60 0.39
CA HIS A 120 -6.90 -14.04 0.58
C HIS A 120 -7.02 -14.80 -0.75
N ARG A 121 -7.35 -14.10 -1.86
CA ARG A 121 -7.48 -14.71 -3.17
C ARG A 121 -7.15 -13.73 -4.30
N VAL A 122 -6.28 -14.14 -5.22
CA VAL A 122 -6.05 -13.42 -6.49
C VAL A 122 -7.16 -13.80 -7.46
N LEU A 123 -7.88 -12.80 -7.99
CA LEU A 123 -8.98 -12.96 -8.93
C LEU A 123 -8.48 -12.94 -10.38
N VAL A 124 -7.56 -12.04 -10.69
CA VAL A 124 -6.92 -11.97 -12.00
C VAL A 124 -5.48 -11.49 -11.87
N ARG A 125 -4.61 -11.98 -12.76
CA ARG A 125 -3.25 -11.50 -12.99
C ARG A 125 -3.17 -10.98 -14.40
N ILE A 126 -2.70 -9.76 -14.55
CA ILE A 126 -2.53 -9.09 -15.84
C ILE A 126 -1.03 -8.88 -16.00
N PRO A 127 -0.32 -9.72 -16.79
CA PRO A 127 1.10 -9.52 -17.02
C PRO A 127 1.33 -8.23 -17.81
N PHE A 128 2.47 -7.62 -17.58
CA PHE A 128 2.98 -6.57 -18.45
C PHE A 128 3.46 -7.17 -19.77
N GLU A 129 3.33 -6.40 -20.85
CA GLU A 129 3.86 -6.77 -22.15
C GLU A 129 5.40 -6.79 -22.08
N PRO A 130 6.08 -7.75 -22.71
CA PRO A 130 7.54 -7.87 -22.69
C PRO A 130 8.24 -6.55 -23.03
#